data_AF-A0A2E1TXK8-F1
#
_entry.id   AF-A0A2E1TXK8-F1
#
_cell.length_a   1.000
_cell.length_b   1.000
_cell.length_c   1.000
_cell.angle_alpha   90.00
_cell.angle_beta   90.00
_cell.angle_gamma   90.00
#
_symmetry.space_group_name_H-M   'P 1'
#
loop_
_entity.id
_entity.type
_entity.pdbx_description
1 polymer ?
#
loop_
_entity_poly.entity_id
_entity_poly.type
_entity_poly.pdbx_seq_one_letter_code
_entity_poly.pdbx_strand_id
1 'polypeptide(L)'
;MASCANPIVISVNEQAIYDPSDRVRNAEVSDADLQGCINLALQQQGMDSAAQLSTLSCANAEIRDLERISFLANLRFLDLGDNNVTNITPLEDLPLLSGLNLRNNQVRDVGPLLNMPNLSSVNLHGNQSIPCSELDVLRSRFGANITLPVTCEN
;
A
#
# COMPACT_ATOMS: atom_id res chain seq x y z
N MET A 1 11.59 -51.43 12.36
CA MET A 1 12.69 -50.89 11.51
C MET A 1 12.23 -49.57 10.94
N ALA A 2 13.08 -48.57 11.07
CA ALA A 2 12.83 -47.16 10.77
C ALA A 2 12.73 -46.88 9.27
N SER A 3 11.93 -45.87 8.90
CA SER A 3 12.42 -44.70 8.16
C SER A 3 11.24 -43.74 7.92
N CYS A 4 11.07 -42.75 8.81
CA CYS A 4 10.33 -41.54 8.45
C CYS A 4 11.35 -40.62 7.77
N ALA A 5 11.28 -40.52 6.45
CA ALA A 5 12.00 -39.48 5.73
C ALA A 5 11.34 -38.14 6.05
N ASN A 6 11.98 -37.33 6.89
CA ASN A 6 11.64 -35.91 7.02
C ASN A 6 11.86 -35.24 5.65
N PRO A 7 10.87 -34.56 5.07
CA PRO A 7 11.13 -33.74 3.91
C PRO A 7 12.03 -32.57 4.34
N ILE A 8 13.24 -32.55 3.78
CA ILE A 8 14.18 -31.45 3.93
C ILE A 8 13.61 -30.29 3.12
N VAL A 9 13.22 -29.22 3.81
CA VAL A 9 12.92 -27.93 3.18
C VAL A 9 14.25 -27.33 2.74
N ILE A 10 14.54 -27.36 1.45
CA ILE A 10 15.67 -26.66 0.87
C ILE A 10 15.16 -25.29 0.40
N SER A 11 15.44 -24.26 1.20
CA SER A 11 15.26 -22.87 0.79
C SER A 11 16.45 -22.43 -0.05
N VAL A 12 16.22 -22.14 -1.33
CA VAL A 12 17.15 -21.37 -2.15
C VAL A 12 16.46 -20.03 -2.41
N ASN A 13 16.96 -18.95 -1.82
CA ASN A 13 16.48 -17.58 -2.01
C ASN A 13 15.05 -17.30 -1.47
N GLU A 14 14.74 -17.78 -0.27
CA GLU A 14 13.54 -17.41 0.54
C GLU A 14 12.14 -17.58 -0.11
N GLN A 15 12.00 -18.28 -1.23
CA GLN A 15 10.68 -18.64 -1.76
C GLN A 15 10.39 -20.13 -1.52
N ALA A 16 9.42 -20.39 -0.64
CA ALA A 16 8.85 -21.72 -0.46
C ALA A 16 7.95 -22.05 -1.66
N ILE A 17 8.41 -22.93 -2.54
CA ILE A 17 7.63 -23.47 -3.66
C ILE A 17 7.39 -24.95 -3.38
N TYR A 18 6.24 -25.28 -2.78
CA TYR A 18 5.37 -26.44 -3.07
C TYR A 18 4.40 -26.73 -1.91
N ASP A 19 3.13 -26.34 -2.08
CA ASP A 19 1.96 -26.81 -1.33
C ASP A 19 1.04 -27.52 -2.34
N PRO A 20 0.63 -28.78 -2.12
CA PRO A 20 -0.24 -29.55 -3.04
C PRO A 20 -1.69 -29.05 -3.14
N SER A 21 -2.04 -28.00 -2.40
CA SER A 21 -3.19 -27.15 -2.72
C SER A 21 -2.68 -25.88 -3.41
N ASP A 22 -3.18 -25.56 -4.62
CA ASP A 22 -2.86 -24.39 -5.49
C ASP A 22 -2.98 -22.99 -4.83
N ARG A 23 -2.44 -22.79 -3.62
CA ARG A 23 -2.50 -21.55 -2.82
C ARG A 23 -1.13 -20.90 -2.70
N VAL A 24 -0.15 -21.29 -3.51
CA VAL A 24 1.01 -20.44 -3.77
C VAL A 24 0.52 -19.27 -4.60
N ARG A 25 -0.06 -18.26 -3.94
CA ARG A 25 -0.33 -16.96 -4.55
C ARG A 25 1.04 -16.39 -4.88
N ASN A 26 1.44 -16.47 -6.15
CA ASN A 26 2.61 -15.74 -6.64
C ASN A 26 2.53 -14.30 -6.15
N ALA A 27 3.62 -13.74 -5.65
CA ALA A 27 3.63 -12.37 -5.13
C ALA A 27 3.10 -11.40 -6.20
N GLU A 28 1.93 -10.82 -5.92
CA GLU A 28 1.21 -9.88 -6.78
C GLU A 28 1.87 -8.50 -6.70
N VAL A 29 2.38 -8.13 -5.53
CA VAL A 29 3.21 -6.94 -5.26
C VAL A 29 4.66 -7.28 -4.97
N SER A 30 5.54 -6.28 -5.01
CA SER A 30 6.97 -6.42 -4.70
C SER A 30 7.26 -6.49 -3.19
N ASP A 31 6.53 -5.72 -2.39
CA ASP A 31 6.72 -5.62 -0.94
C ASP A 31 6.02 -6.79 -0.22
N ALA A 32 6.79 -7.55 0.56
CA ALA A 32 6.29 -8.75 1.25
C ALA A 32 5.28 -8.40 2.35
N ASP A 33 5.44 -7.25 3.01
CA ASP A 33 4.54 -6.81 4.07
C ASP A 33 3.22 -6.30 3.48
N LEU A 34 3.26 -5.60 2.34
CA LEU A 34 2.07 -5.25 1.57
C LEU A 34 1.35 -6.51 1.08
N GLN A 35 2.09 -7.51 0.57
CA GLN A 35 1.49 -8.79 0.16
C GLN A 35 0.84 -9.50 1.35
N GLY A 36 1.49 -9.49 2.51
CA GLY A 36 0.95 -10.03 3.76
C GLY A 36 -0.35 -9.34 4.18
N CYS A 37 -0.38 -8.01 4.11
CA CYS A 37 -1.58 -7.22 4.39
C CYS A 37 -2.72 -7.56 3.42
N ILE A 38 -2.46 -7.66 2.12
CA ILE A 38 -3.46 -8.03 1.10
C ILE A 38 -4.02 -9.42 1.41
N ASN A 39 -3.16 -10.40 1.71
CA ASN A 39 -3.58 -11.76 2.04
C ASN A 39 -4.48 -11.79 3.29
N LEU A 40 -4.13 -11.01 4.32
CA LEU A 40 -4.95 -10.88 5.53
C LEU A 40 -6.30 -10.21 5.24
N ALA A 41 -6.31 -9.14 4.44
CA ALA A 41 -7.54 -8.45 4.06
C ALA A 41 -8.50 -9.38 3.28
N LEU A 42 -7.96 -10.17 2.34
CA LEU A 42 -8.73 -11.18 1.62
C LEU A 42 -9.37 -12.21 2.54
N GLN A 43 -8.60 -12.73 3.50
CA GLN A 43 -9.11 -13.68 4.48
C GLN A 43 -10.21 -13.08 5.36
N GLN A 44 -10.01 -11.84 5.84
CA GLN A 44 -10.96 -11.16 6.72
C GLN A 44 -12.26 -10.77 6.01
N GLN A 45 -12.17 -10.39 4.74
CA GLN A 45 -13.32 -9.97 3.93
C GLN A 45 -13.99 -11.15 3.19
N GLY A 46 -13.44 -12.37 3.29
CA GLY A 46 -13.97 -13.54 2.61
C GLY A 46 -13.90 -13.44 1.09
N MET A 47 -12.83 -12.82 0.58
CA MET A 47 -12.61 -12.60 -0.85
C MET A 47 -11.58 -13.59 -1.39
N ASP A 48 -11.82 -14.08 -2.61
CA ASP A 48 -10.90 -14.99 -3.28
C ASP A 48 -9.85 -14.22 -4.10
N SER A 49 -10.20 -13.04 -4.61
CA SER A 49 -9.33 -12.22 -5.46
C SER A 49 -9.13 -10.79 -4.93
N ALA A 50 -7.88 -10.33 -4.94
CA ALA A 50 -7.51 -8.97 -4.53
C ALA A 50 -8.13 -7.89 -5.44
N ALA A 51 -8.45 -8.23 -6.70
CA ALA A 51 -9.17 -7.34 -7.60
C ALA A 51 -10.58 -6.99 -7.10
N GLN A 52 -11.13 -7.71 -6.13
CA GLN A 52 -12.45 -7.43 -5.55
C GLN A 52 -12.39 -6.46 -4.35
N LEU A 53 -11.19 -6.19 -3.82
CA LEU A 53 -11.02 -5.30 -2.67
C LEU A 53 -11.42 -3.87 -3.05
N SER A 54 -12.35 -3.32 -2.28
CA SER A 54 -12.73 -1.89 -2.36
C SER A 54 -12.07 -1.06 -1.27
N THR A 55 -11.67 -1.70 -0.18
CA THR A 55 -11.01 -1.09 0.98
C THR A 55 -9.87 -1.99 1.43
N LEU A 56 -8.69 -1.39 1.61
CA LEU A 56 -7.49 -2.07 2.11
C LEU A 56 -6.89 -1.23 3.24
N SER A 57 -6.64 -1.88 4.38
CA SER A 57 -6.05 -1.24 5.56
C SER A 57 -4.77 -1.96 5.96
N CYS A 58 -3.64 -1.30 5.75
CA CYS A 58 -2.30 -1.80 6.01
C CYS A 58 -1.51 -0.87 6.93
N ALA A 59 -2.18 -0.27 7.91
CA ALA A 59 -1.50 0.60 8.87
C ALA A 59 -0.52 -0.19 9.75
N ASN A 60 0.64 0.39 10.05
CA ASN A 60 1.68 -0.21 10.91
C ASN A 60 2.12 -1.61 10.44
N ALA A 61 2.53 -1.70 9.18
CA ALA A 61 2.95 -2.95 8.53
C ALA A 61 4.38 -2.90 7.98
N GLU A 62 5.16 -1.84 8.26
CA GLU A 62 6.54 -1.66 7.76
C GLU A 62 6.67 -1.57 6.22
N ILE A 63 5.57 -1.29 5.52
CA ILE A 63 5.53 -1.20 4.05
C ILE A 63 6.44 -0.07 3.56
N ARG A 64 7.24 -0.36 2.54
CA ARG A 64 8.17 0.60 1.91
C ARG A 64 7.87 0.81 0.43
N ASP A 65 7.48 -0.26 -0.25
CA ASP A 65 7.32 -0.27 -1.71
C ASP A 65 5.86 -0.59 -2.10
N LEU A 66 5.37 0.16 -3.08
CA LEU A 66 4.02 0.06 -3.62
C LEU A 66 4.02 -0.43 -5.08
N GLU A 67 5.17 -0.81 -5.62
CA GLU A 67 5.29 -1.33 -6.97
C GLU A 67 4.35 -2.51 -7.22
N ARG A 68 3.76 -2.50 -8.42
CA ARG A 68 2.77 -3.48 -8.89
C ARG A 68 1.43 -3.49 -8.14
N ILE A 69 1.07 -2.44 -7.39
CA ILE A 69 -0.24 -2.35 -6.70
C ILE A 69 -1.45 -2.24 -7.64
N SER A 70 -1.23 -1.99 -8.94
CA SER A 70 -2.25 -1.69 -9.96
C SER A 70 -3.32 -2.77 -10.18
N PHE A 71 -3.11 -4.02 -9.75
CA PHE A 71 -4.15 -5.07 -9.84
C PHE A 71 -5.31 -4.85 -8.85
N LEU A 72 -5.15 -3.98 -7.85
CA LEU A 72 -6.22 -3.54 -6.94
C LEU A 72 -7.15 -2.53 -7.64
N ALA A 73 -7.59 -2.81 -8.86
CA ALA A 73 -8.28 -1.86 -9.74
C ALA A 73 -9.61 -1.33 -9.19
N ASN A 74 -10.23 -2.07 -8.25
CA ASN A 74 -11.49 -1.67 -7.59
C ASN A 74 -11.30 -0.95 -6.26
N LEU A 75 -10.05 -0.67 -5.85
CA LEU A 75 -9.75 -0.05 -4.57
C LEU A 75 -10.21 1.41 -4.56
N ARG A 76 -11.01 1.75 -3.55
CA ARG A 76 -11.59 3.10 -3.33
C ARG A 76 -10.99 3.79 -2.12
N PHE A 77 -10.56 3.02 -1.13
CA PHE A 77 -9.90 3.50 0.07
C PHE A 77 -8.67 2.67 0.39
N LEU A 78 -7.55 3.34 0.64
CA LEU A 78 -6.28 2.73 1.02
C LEU A 78 -5.74 3.41 2.28
N ASP A 79 -5.53 2.63 3.34
CA ASP A 79 -4.83 3.07 4.54
C ASP A 79 -3.42 2.47 4.60
N LEU A 80 -2.43 3.36 4.54
CA LEU A 80 -1.00 3.08 4.67
C LEU A 80 -0.40 3.86 5.86
N GLY A 81 -1.21 4.25 6.85
CA GLY A 81 -0.74 4.98 8.02
C GLY A 81 0.39 4.28 8.78
N ASP A 82 1.34 5.04 9.32
CA ASP A 82 2.43 4.53 10.17
C ASP A 82 3.29 3.46 9.45
N ASN A 83 3.72 3.75 8.22
CA ASN A 83 4.61 2.91 7.42
C ASN A 83 5.89 3.68 7.02
N ASN A 84 6.66 3.13 6.09
CA ASN A 84 7.93 3.66 5.61
C ASN A 84 7.88 4.01 4.12
N VAL A 85 6.68 4.35 3.60
CA VAL A 85 6.48 4.69 2.19
C VAL A 85 7.17 6.02 1.87
N THR A 86 7.94 6.03 0.79
CA THR A 86 8.64 7.22 0.29
C THR A 86 8.21 7.59 -1.13
N ASN A 87 7.95 6.59 -1.97
CA ASN A 87 7.50 6.73 -3.33
C ASN A 87 6.02 6.33 -3.44
N ILE A 88 5.20 7.25 -3.94
CA ILE A 88 3.75 7.04 -4.13
C ILE A 88 3.33 7.05 -5.60
N THR A 89 4.26 7.15 -6.55
CA THR A 89 3.97 7.08 -7.99
C THR A 89 3.14 5.85 -8.37
N PRO A 90 3.37 4.64 -7.82
CA PRO A 90 2.55 3.46 -8.18
C PRO A 90 1.04 3.61 -7.86
N LEU A 91 0.65 4.55 -6.98
CA LEU A 91 -0.75 4.80 -6.66
C LEU A 91 -1.52 5.47 -7.81
N GLU A 92 -0.84 6.08 -8.78
CA GLU A 92 -1.48 6.66 -9.98
C GLU A 92 -2.22 5.60 -10.80
N ASP A 93 -1.80 4.34 -10.72
CA ASP A 93 -2.40 3.22 -11.43
C ASP A 93 -3.70 2.70 -10.79
N LEU A 94 -4.19 3.32 -9.71
CA LEU A 94 -5.43 2.94 -9.03
C LEU A 94 -6.58 3.87 -9.46
N PRO A 95 -7.32 3.52 -10.53
CA PRO A 95 -8.23 4.46 -11.20
C PRO A 95 -9.42 4.86 -10.33
N LEU A 96 -9.80 4.06 -9.34
CA LEU A 96 -10.97 4.28 -8.49
C LEU A 96 -10.63 4.81 -7.09
N LEU A 97 -9.34 5.04 -6.78
CA LEU A 97 -8.93 5.46 -5.46
C LEU A 97 -9.45 6.87 -5.16
N SER A 98 -10.20 6.99 -4.07
CA SER A 98 -10.90 8.20 -3.68
C SER A 98 -10.50 8.74 -2.31
N GLY A 99 -10.02 7.86 -1.42
CA GLY A 99 -9.49 8.20 -0.11
C GLY A 99 -8.16 7.50 0.12
N LEU A 100 -7.18 8.25 0.65
CA LEU A 100 -5.83 7.77 0.88
C LEU A 100 -5.31 8.27 2.23
N ASN A 101 -4.92 7.35 3.11
CA ASN A 101 -4.24 7.69 4.36
C ASN A 101 -2.76 7.32 4.24
N LEU A 102 -1.90 8.33 4.22
CA LEU A 102 -0.43 8.22 4.22
C LEU A 102 0.16 8.81 5.50
N ARG A 103 -0.64 8.92 6.58
CA ARG A 103 -0.18 9.46 7.87
C ARG A 103 1.13 8.80 8.31
N ASN A 104 2.04 9.58 8.87
CA ASN A 104 3.28 9.12 9.48
C ASN A 104 4.11 8.21 8.54
N ASN A 105 4.31 8.68 7.31
CA ASN A 105 5.22 8.08 6.34
C ASN A 105 6.39 9.03 6.05
N GLN A 106 7.15 8.75 4.99
CA GLN A 106 8.35 9.49 4.59
C GLN A 106 8.25 10.02 3.16
N VAL A 107 7.02 10.35 2.73
CA VAL A 107 6.73 10.90 1.41
C VAL A 107 7.41 12.26 1.26
N ARG A 108 7.96 12.51 0.06
CA ARG A 108 8.65 13.77 -0.28
C ARG A 108 8.05 14.44 -1.50
N ASP A 109 7.78 13.65 -2.53
CA ASP A 109 7.16 14.09 -3.77
C ASP A 109 5.66 13.75 -3.73
N VAL A 110 4.82 14.77 -3.83
CA VAL A 110 3.36 14.61 -3.88
C VAL A 110 2.76 14.90 -5.25
N GLY A 111 3.60 15.09 -6.28
CA GLY A 111 3.18 15.21 -7.68
C GLY A 111 2.18 14.13 -8.12
N PRO A 112 2.39 12.83 -7.76
CA PRO A 112 1.45 11.76 -8.10
C PRO A 112 0.00 12.01 -7.66
N LEU A 113 -0.21 12.64 -6.50
CA LEU A 113 -1.56 12.92 -5.99
C LEU A 113 -2.35 13.89 -6.90
N LEU A 114 -1.66 14.71 -7.68
CA LEU A 114 -2.28 15.64 -8.62
C LEU A 114 -2.87 14.90 -9.83
N ASN A 115 -2.25 13.78 -10.22
CA ASN A 115 -2.61 12.98 -11.38
C ASN A 115 -3.78 12.00 -11.14
N MET A 116 -4.29 11.90 -9.91
CA MET A 116 -5.32 10.91 -9.53
C MET A 116 -6.73 11.54 -9.54
N PRO A 117 -7.50 11.48 -10.65
CA PRO A 117 -8.70 12.31 -10.84
C PRO A 117 -9.84 12.01 -9.85
N ASN A 118 -9.92 10.79 -9.33
CA ASN A 118 -10.95 10.38 -8.37
C ASN A 118 -10.54 10.61 -6.91
N LEU A 119 -9.28 10.98 -6.65
CA LEU A 119 -8.77 11.18 -5.30
C LEU A 119 -9.35 12.46 -4.71
N SER A 120 -10.12 12.30 -3.64
CA SER A 120 -10.94 13.35 -3.03
C SER A 120 -10.53 13.67 -1.58
N SER A 121 -9.93 12.71 -0.88
CA SER A 121 -9.50 12.85 0.50
C SER A 121 -8.11 12.26 0.72
N VAL A 122 -7.22 13.03 1.36
CA VAL A 122 -5.84 12.61 1.61
C VAL A 122 -5.39 13.01 3.00
N ASN A 123 -4.76 12.09 3.72
CA ASN A 123 -4.07 12.40 4.97
C ASN A 123 -2.55 12.24 4.81
N LEU A 124 -1.82 13.36 4.86
CA LEU A 124 -0.36 13.44 4.79
C LEU A 124 0.27 13.82 6.12
N HIS A 125 -0.49 13.88 7.22
CA HIS A 125 0.04 14.22 8.55
C HIS A 125 1.31 13.42 8.86
N GLY A 126 2.35 14.04 9.41
CA GLY A 126 3.61 13.35 9.74
C GLY A 126 4.60 13.16 8.59
N ASN A 127 4.27 13.52 7.34
CA ASN A 127 5.22 13.51 6.21
C ASN A 127 6.03 14.81 6.14
N GLN A 128 6.96 14.98 7.08
CA GLN A 128 7.64 16.26 7.33
C GLN A 128 8.62 16.70 6.22
N SER A 129 8.96 15.82 5.28
CA SER A 129 9.92 16.12 4.22
C SER A 129 9.28 16.72 2.95
N ILE A 130 7.95 16.90 2.91
CA ILE A 130 7.27 17.48 1.76
C ILE A 130 7.55 18.99 1.70
N PRO A 131 8.00 19.53 0.54
CA PRO A 131 8.22 20.97 0.38
C PRO A 131 6.95 21.80 0.57
N CYS A 132 7.07 22.97 1.22
CA CYS A 132 5.91 23.86 1.47
C CYS A 132 5.20 24.29 0.19
N SER A 133 5.95 24.53 -0.89
CA SER A 133 5.38 24.88 -2.19
C SER A 133 4.45 23.81 -2.75
N GLU A 134 4.74 22.53 -2.49
CA GLU A 134 3.87 21.44 -2.91
C GLU A 134 2.62 21.34 -2.04
N LEU A 135 2.75 21.59 -0.72
CA LEU A 135 1.60 21.62 0.19
C LEU A 135 0.58 22.70 -0.21
N ASP A 136 1.02 23.87 -0.67
CA ASP A 136 0.13 24.94 -1.15
C ASP A 136 -0.64 24.56 -2.42
N VAL A 137 0.01 23.81 -3.32
CA VAL A 137 -0.65 23.25 -4.51
C VAL A 137 -1.71 22.23 -4.09
N LEU A 138 -1.38 21.33 -3.16
CA LEU A 138 -2.35 20.35 -2.66
C LEU A 138 -3.53 21.02 -1.94
N ARG A 139 -3.30 22.08 -1.14
CA ARG A 139 -4.38 22.89 -0.53
C ARG A 139 -5.35 23.41 -1.58
N SER A 140 -4.83 23.90 -2.70
CA SER A 140 -5.64 24.43 -3.79
C SER A 140 -6.48 23.34 -4.48
N ARG A 141 -5.95 22.11 -4.58
CA ARG A 141 -6.65 20.96 -5.20
C ARG A 141 -7.72 20.36 -4.28
N PHE A 142 -7.39 20.13 -3.02
CA PHE A 142 -8.20 19.32 -2.10
C PHE A 142 -9.05 20.15 -1.11
N GLY A 143 -8.74 21.43 -0.92
CA GLY A 143 -9.45 22.31 0.00
C GLY A 143 -9.44 21.78 1.43
N ALA A 144 -10.62 21.54 2.00
CA ALA A 144 -10.78 21.02 3.37
C ALA A 144 -10.60 19.49 3.49
N ASN A 145 -10.52 18.76 2.37
CA ASN A 145 -10.42 17.30 2.37
C ASN A 145 -8.97 16.79 2.45
N ILE A 146 -8.04 17.62 2.90
CA ILE A 146 -6.64 17.25 3.06
C ILE A 146 -6.14 17.57 4.46
N THR A 147 -5.42 16.63 5.05
CA THR A 147 -4.66 16.84 6.29
C THR A 147 -3.18 16.92 5.94
N LEU A 148 -2.53 18.02 6.27
CA LEU A 148 -1.14 18.30 5.89
C LEU A 148 -0.17 18.08 7.06
N PRO A 149 1.13 17.91 6.78
CA PRO A 149 2.17 18.01 7.80
C PRO A 149 2.24 19.42 8.42
N VAL A 150 2.69 19.51 9.67
CA VAL A 150 2.86 20.77 10.43
C VAL A 150 4.15 21.53 10.11
N THR A 151 4.79 21.27 8.97
CA THR A 151 6.17 21.70 8.69
C THR A 151 6.33 23.11 8.15
N CYS A 152 5.24 23.75 7.75
CA CYS A 152 5.24 25.06 7.10
C CYS A 152 4.49 26.12 7.92
N GLU A 153 4.30 25.87 9.21
CA GLU A 153 3.52 26.72 10.12
C GLU A 153 4.37 27.76 10.89
N ASN A 154 5.60 28.04 10.46
CA ASN A 154 6.51 29.01 11.11
C ASN A 154 6.92 30.16 10.19
#